data_AF-A0A7D8UQH4-F1
#
_entry.id   AF-A0A7D8UQH4-F1
#
_cell.length_a   1.000
_cell.length_b   1.000
_cell.length_c   1.000
_cell.angle_alpha   90.00
_cell.angle_beta   90.00
_cell.angle_gamma   90.00
#
_symmetry.space_group_name_H-M   'P 1'
#
loop_
_entity.id
_entity.type
_entity.pdbx_description
1 polymer ?
#
loop_
_entity_poly.entity_id
_entity_poly.type
_entity_poly.pdbx_seq_one_letter_code
_entity_poly.pdbx_strand_id
1 'polypeptide(L)'
;MDADWNTIEDDPLVGIEREDLPVPKTVVVNLVDPGLCKTELSKDAPPPLRQHILELQAKGGRTAEVGSRTLLHGAVAGKESHGALLQSCEISEWPSSDLDNG
;
A
#
# COMPACT_ATOMS: atom_id res chain seq x y z
N MET A 1 6.51 -0.99 19.12
CA MET A 1 6.31 0.47 19.12
C MET A 1 4.93 0.66 18.54
N ASP A 2 3.93 0.72 19.41
CA ASP A 2 2.55 0.93 18.99
C ASP A 2 2.39 2.43 18.83
N ALA A 3 2.06 2.89 17.63
CA ALA A 3 1.74 4.29 17.41
C ALA A 3 0.45 4.59 18.20
N ASP A 4 0.56 5.45 19.21
CA ASP A 4 -0.59 5.97 19.93
C ASP A 4 -1.27 7.04 19.06
N TRP A 5 -2.36 6.63 18.42
CA TRP A 5 -3.15 7.47 17.53
C TRP A 5 -3.87 8.62 18.25
N ASN A 6 -3.90 8.65 19.60
CA ASN A 6 -4.47 9.77 20.36
C ASN A 6 -3.53 10.97 20.47
N THR A 7 -2.23 10.80 20.19
CA THR A 7 -1.23 11.89 20.26
C THR A 7 -1.27 12.85 19.07
N ILE A 8 -2.15 12.61 18.09
CA ILE A 8 -2.31 13.44 16.88
C ILE A 8 -3.12 14.72 17.18
N GLU A 9 -3.86 14.78 18.30
CA GLU A 9 -4.68 15.96 18.64
C GLU A 9 -3.85 17.25 18.85
N ASP A 10 -2.57 17.12 19.22
CA ASP A 10 -1.67 18.25 19.48
C ASP A 10 -0.71 18.56 18.30
N ASP A 11 -0.84 17.88 17.16
CA ASP A 11 0.04 18.13 16.00
C ASP A 11 -0.32 19.46 15.31
N PRO A 12 0.62 20.43 15.21
CA PRO A 12 0.37 21.72 14.56
C PRO A 12 0.03 21.61 13.06
N LEU A 13 0.28 20.47 12.41
CA LEU A 13 -0.17 20.18 11.05
C LEU A 13 -1.65 19.76 10.99
N VAL A 14 -2.25 19.34 12.10
CA VAL A 14 -3.68 19.02 12.22
C VAL A 14 -4.51 20.31 12.35
N GLY A 15 -3.91 21.38 12.85
CA GLY A 15 -4.50 22.72 12.96
C GLY A 15 -4.48 23.56 11.68
N ILE A 16 -4.07 23.00 10.54
CA ILE A 16 -4.32 23.65 9.24
C ILE A 16 -5.81 23.46 8.94
N GLU A 17 -6.58 24.46 9.38
CA GLU A 17 -8.02 24.56 9.18
C GLU A 17 -8.41 24.25 7.74
N ARG A 18 -9.50 23.49 7.65
CA ARG A 18 -10.11 22.94 6.45
C ARG A 18 -10.83 24.06 5.70
N GLU A 19 -10.11 25.11 5.30
CA GLU A 19 -10.67 26.28 4.63
C GLU A 19 -11.31 25.88 3.27
N ASP A 20 -12.64 25.78 3.29
CA ASP A 20 -13.60 25.95 2.19
C ASP A 20 -13.20 25.52 0.76
N LEU A 21 -12.78 24.26 0.59
CA LEU A 21 -12.88 23.62 -0.73
C LEU A 21 -14.33 23.14 -0.94
N PRO A 22 -15.03 23.53 -2.03
CA PRO A 22 -16.43 23.17 -2.23
C PRO A 22 -16.52 21.72 -2.68
N VAL A 23 -16.53 20.78 -1.74
CA VAL A 23 -16.57 19.36 -2.09
C VAL A 23 -17.27 18.47 -1.07
N PRO A 24 -18.43 17.89 -1.42
CA PRO A 24 -18.81 16.61 -0.87
C PRO A 24 -17.97 15.53 -1.58
N LYS A 25 -16.68 15.44 -1.24
CA LYS A 25 -15.77 14.45 -1.84
C LYS A 25 -15.76 13.22 -0.95
N THR A 26 -16.48 12.18 -1.38
CA THR A 26 -16.28 10.84 -0.83
C THR A 26 -14.80 10.49 -1.08
N VAL A 27 -13.99 10.46 -0.02
CA VAL A 27 -12.58 10.08 -0.11
C VAL A 27 -12.52 8.57 -0.29
N VAL A 28 -11.83 8.09 -1.32
CA VAL A 28 -11.56 6.68 -1.52
C VAL A 28 -10.24 6.35 -0.85
N VAL A 29 -10.24 5.36 0.05
CA VAL A 29 -9.05 4.89 0.77
C VAL A 29 -8.98 3.40 0.57
N ASN A 30 -7.84 2.91 0.06
CA ASN A 30 -7.63 1.50 -0.26
C ASN A 30 -6.32 1.02 0.35
N LEU A 31 -6.26 -0.25 0.72
CA LEU A 31 -4.99 -0.93 0.95
C LEU A 31 -4.47 -1.41 -0.41
N VAL A 32 -3.18 -1.27 -0.68
CA VAL A 32 -2.58 -1.66 -1.97
C VAL A 32 -1.42 -2.61 -1.72
N ASP A 33 -1.39 -3.72 -2.45
CA ASP A 33 -0.27 -4.65 -2.51
C ASP A 33 0.31 -4.70 -3.93
N PRO A 34 1.48 -4.09 -4.18
CA PRO A 34 2.17 -4.18 -5.47
C PRO A 34 2.78 -5.57 -5.73
N GLY A 35 2.80 -6.44 -4.72
CA GLY A 35 3.52 -7.71 -4.70
C GLY A 35 5.03 -7.52 -4.55
N LEU A 36 5.77 -8.63 -4.64
CA LEU A 36 7.23 -8.62 -4.54
C LEU A 36 7.86 -7.97 -5.78
N CYS A 37 8.38 -6.74 -5.62
CA CYS A 37 9.00 -5.97 -6.69
C CYS A 37 10.53 -5.94 -6.57
N LYS A 38 11.23 -5.94 -7.70
CA LYS A 38 12.68 -5.75 -7.84
C LYS A 38 13.03 -4.28 -7.61
N THR A 39 13.04 -3.87 -6.34
CA THR A 39 13.41 -2.53 -5.88
C THR A 39 14.45 -2.62 -4.77
N GLU A 40 15.07 -1.48 -4.45
CA GLU A 40 16.03 -1.35 -3.35
C GLU A 40 15.34 -1.10 -1.99
N LEU A 41 14.09 -1.56 -1.80
CA LEU A 41 13.36 -1.37 -0.54
C LEU A 41 14.09 -1.98 0.66
N SER A 42 14.75 -3.12 0.45
CA SER A 42 15.51 -3.85 1.47
C SER A 42 16.97 -3.42 1.60
N LYS A 43 17.38 -2.31 0.98
CA LYS A 43 18.79 -1.87 0.95
C LYS A 43 19.41 -1.68 2.33
N ASP A 44 18.62 -1.21 3.29
CA ASP A 44 19.05 -0.92 4.67
C ASP A 44 18.69 -2.05 5.66
N ALA A 45 18.15 -3.18 5.17
CA ALA A 45 17.83 -4.32 6.01
C ALA A 45 19.11 -5.06 6.48
N PRO A 46 19.06 -5.75 7.65
CA PRO A 46 20.17 -6.59 8.10
C PRO A 46 20.62 -7.60 7.02
N PRO A 47 21.92 -7.92 6.90
CA PRO A 47 22.45 -8.67 5.77
C PRO A 47 21.73 -10.00 5.45
N PRO A 48 21.36 -10.85 6.45
CA PRO A 48 20.63 -12.09 6.16
C PRO A 48 19.24 -11.84 5.56
N LEU A 49 18.51 -10.83 6.04
CA LEU A 49 17.19 -10.47 5.54
C LEU A 49 17.27 -9.87 4.14
N ARG A 50 18.24 -8.97 3.92
CA ARG A 50 18.48 -8.38 2.60
C ARG A 50 18.78 -9.46 1.56
N GLN A 51 19.68 -10.39 1.88
CA GLN A 51 20.04 -11.49 0.97
C GLN A 51 18.83 -12.37 0.65
N HIS A 52 18.03 -12.72 1.67
CA HIS A 52 16.81 -13.49 1.47
C HIS A 52 15.81 -12.80 0.54
N ILE A 53 15.57 -11.50 0.73
CA ILE A 53 14.66 -10.71 -0.13
C ILE A 53 15.17 -10.66 -1.57
N LEU A 54 16.48 -10.43 -1.77
CA LEU A 54 17.11 -10.41 -3.10
C LEU A 54 16.94 -11.75 -3.82
N GLU A 55 17.06 -12.88 -3.11
CA GLU A 55 16.83 -14.22 -3.66
C GLU A 55 15.37 -14.43 -4.10
N LEU A 56 14.40 -13.98 -3.29
CA LEU A 56 12.98 -14.04 -3.65
C LEU A 56 12.70 -13.16 -4.89
N GLN A 57 13.24 -11.95 -4.92
CA GLN A 57 13.13 -11.04 -6.07
C GLN A 57 13.76 -11.64 -7.33
N ALA A 58 14.89 -12.35 -7.20
CA ALA A 58 15.55 -13.02 -8.33
C ALA A 58 14.73 -14.19 -8.88
N LYS A 59 14.10 -14.98 -8.00
CA LYS A 59 13.29 -16.16 -8.38
C LYS A 59 11.98 -15.80 -9.09
N GLY A 60 11.36 -14.67 -8.75
CA GLY A 60 10.05 -14.34 -9.32
C GLY A 60 9.55 -12.92 -9.06
N GLY A 61 10.40 -12.00 -8.62
CA GLY A 61 10.00 -10.61 -8.38
C GLY A 61 9.55 -9.90 -9.66
N ARG A 62 8.47 -9.13 -9.55
CA ARG A 62 7.96 -8.21 -10.59
C ARG A 62 8.97 -7.07 -10.79
N THR A 63 8.98 -6.45 -11.97
CA THR A 63 9.68 -5.16 -12.12
C THR A 63 8.92 -4.07 -11.36
N ALA A 64 9.60 -2.96 -11.04
CA ALA A 64 8.98 -1.84 -10.35
C ALA A 64 7.79 -1.27 -11.15
N GLU A 65 7.91 -1.23 -12.48
CA GLU A 65 6.88 -0.73 -13.39
C GLU A 65 5.64 -1.63 -13.43
N VAL A 66 5.83 -2.95 -13.31
CA VAL A 66 4.70 -3.89 -13.23
C VAL A 66 3.97 -3.74 -11.90
N GLY A 67 4.72 -3.65 -10.79
CA GLY A 67 4.12 -3.46 -9.46
C GLY A 67 3.44 -2.10 -9.28
N SER A 68 3.97 -1.03 -9.88
CA SER A 68 3.38 0.32 -9.77
C SER A 68 1.98 0.42 -10.38
N ARG A 69 1.57 -0.52 -11.24
CA ARG A 69 0.22 -0.55 -11.81
C ARG A 69 -0.85 -0.69 -10.74
N THR A 70 -0.59 -1.44 -9.66
CA THR A 70 -1.54 -1.58 -8.55
C THR A 70 -1.63 -0.31 -7.73
N LEU A 71 -0.54 0.44 -7.58
CA LEU A 71 -0.55 1.78 -6.97
C LEU A 71 -1.39 2.75 -7.81
N LEU A 72 -1.18 2.75 -9.13
CA LEU A 72 -1.99 3.56 -10.05
C LEU A 72 -3.45 3.16 -10.02
N HIS A 73 -3.74 1.86 -9.97
CA HIS A 73 -5.11 1.34 -9.83
C HIS A 73 -5.77 1.91 -8.57
N GLY A 74 -5.10 1.87 -7.41
CA GLY A 74 -5.63 2.45 -6.18
C GLY A 74 -5.84 3.97 -6.22
N ALA A 75 -5.03 4.70 -6.98
CA ALA A 75 -5.16 6.15 -7.15
C ALA A 75 -6.34 6.56 -8.05
N VAL A 76 -6.75 5.70 -9.00
CA VAL A 76 -7.81 6.01 -9.98
C VAL A 76 -9.10 5.21 -9.77
N ALA A 77 -9.10 4.24 -8.86
CA ALA A 77 -10.28 3.44 -8.54
C ALA A 77 -11.38 4.30 -7.92
N GLY A 78 -12.63 3.94 -8.22
CA GLY A 78 -13.81 4.67 -7.77
C GLY A 78 -14.25 4.26 -6.37
N LYS A 79 -15.45 4.72 -5.99
CA LYS A 79 -16.04 4.49 -4.67
C LYS A 79 -16.28 3.03 -4.35
N GLU A 80 -16.43 2.18 -5.38
CA GLU A 80 -16.56 0.73 -5.27
C GLU A 80 -15.35 0.06 -4.64
N SER A 81 -14.17 0.68 -4.73
CA SER A 81 -12.95 0.16 -4.11
C SER A 81 -12.80 0.55 -2.64
N HIS A 82 -13.53 1.56 -2.16
CA HIS A 82 -13.29 2.16 -0.85
C HIS A 82 -13.29 1.11 0.27
N GLY A 83 -12.18 1.06 1.02
CA GLY A 83 -11.96 0.13 2.13
C GLY A 83 -11.45 -1.25 1.70
N ALA A 84 -11.21 -1.49 0.41
CA ALA A 84 -10.77 -2.79 -0.09
C ALA A 84 -9.24 -2.93 -0.14
N LEU A 85 -8.81 -4.20 -0.22
CA LEU A 85 -7.45 -4.58 -0.61
C LEU A 85 -7.37 -4.66 -2.14
N LEU A 86 -6.41 -3.96 -2.73
CA LEU A 86 -6.12 -4.01 -4.14
C LEU A 86 -4.81 -4.75 -4.37
N GLN A 87 -4.86 -5.82 -5.15
CA GLN A 87 -3.70 -6.63 -5.52
C GLN A 87 -3.83 -7.05 -6.98
N SER A 88 -2.71 -7.09 -7.70
CA SER A 88 -2.68 -7.45 -9.13
C SER A 88 -3.63 -6.62 -10.02
N CYS A 89 -3.95 -5.39 -9.60
CA CYS A 89 -4.93 -4.48 -10.23
C CYS A 89 -6.39 -4.96 -10.16
N GLU A 90 -6.73 -5.70 -9.12
CA GLU A 90 -8.08 -6.18 -8.85
C GLU A 90 -8.48 -5.87 -7.41
N ILE A 91 -9.79 -5.71 -7.18
CA ILE A 91 -10.36 -5.66 -5.83
C ILE A 91 -10.35 -7.08 -5.30
N SER A 92 -9.60 -7.31 -4.23
CA SER A 92 -9.46 -8.63 -3.60
C SER A 92 -10.38 -8.77 -2.41
N GLU A 93 -11.05 -9.93 -2.35
CA GLU A 93 -11.82 -10.36 -1.20
C GLU A 93 -10.89 -10.92 -0.12
N TRP A 94 -11.28 -10.78 1.15
CA TRP A 94 -10.61 -11.46 2.26
C TRP A 94 -11.42 -12.70 2.68
N PRO A 95 -10.78 -13.87 2.88
CA PRO A 95 -9.35 -14.14 2.65
C PRO A 95 -9.03 -14.15 1.14
N SER A 96 -7.88 -13.58 0.78
CA SER A 96 -7.48 -13.59 -0.63
C SER A 96 -7.12 -15.00 -1.06
N SER A 97 -7.57 -15.44 -2.23
CA SER A 97 -7.24 -16.75 -2.83
C SER A 97 -5.75 -17.06 -2.86
N ASP A 98 -4.92 -16.01 -2.90
CA ASP A 98 -3.46 -16.11 -2.89
C ASP A 98 -2.90 -16.61 -1.54
N LEU A 99 -3.70 -16.59 -0.46
CA LEU A 99 -3.34 -17.11 0.87
C LEU A 99 -3.77 -18.58 1.08
N ASP A 100 -4.57 -19.16 0.19
CA ASP A 100 -5.07 -20.54 0.31
C ASP A 100 -4.09 -21.61 -0.22
N ASN A 101 -2.92 -21.21 -0.73
CA ASN A 101 -1.93 -22.11 -1.35
C ASN A 101 -0.68 -22.35 -0.47
N GLY A 102 -0.84 -22.44 0.85
CA GLY A 102 0.21 -22.79 1.80
C GLY A 102 0.66 -24.25 1.74
#